data_AF-A0A397W2R2-F1
#
_entry.id   AF-A0A397W2R2-F1
#
_cell.length_a   1.000
_cell.length_b   1.000
_cell.length_c   1.000
_cell.angle_alpha   90.00
_cell.angle_beta   90.00
_cell.angle_gamma   90.00
#
_symmetry.space_group_name_H-M   'P 1'
#
loop_
_entity.id
_entity.type
_entity.pdbx_description
1 polymer ?
#
loop_
_entity_poly.entity_id
_entity_poly.type
_entity_poly.pdbx_seq_one_letter_code
_entity_poly.pdbx_strand_id
1 'polypeptide(L)'
;VGIYEDSIIDLTKLVDSEPNNKFALRYRGEAYYLIERYKEAIIDLTKLFNIEPNSKFALRYLGEAYHLTEEAIIDLAKLLCIEPSDYIDESL
;
A
#
# COMPACT_ATOMS: atom_id res chain seq x y z
N VAL A 1 -17.35 -2.11 2.56
CA VAL A 1 -16.59 -3.33 2.92
C VAL A 1 -17.13 -4.55 2.18
N GLY A 2 -17.58 -4.42 0.93
CA GLY A 2 -17.96 -5.59 0.12
C GLY A 2 -17.58 -5.38 -1.33
N ILE A 3 -17.84 -4.16 -1.82
CA ILE A 3 -17.49 -3.76 -3.19
C ILE A 3 -15.97 -3.72 -3.41
N TYR A 4 -15.19 -3.34 -2.40
CA TYR A 4 -13.73 -3.28 -2.52
C TYR A 4 -13.11 -4.68 -2.52
N GLU A 5 -13.62 -5.57 -1.69
CA GLU A 5 -13.20 -6.96 -1.56
C GLU A 5 -13.50 -7.75 -2.85
N ASP A 6 -14.69 -7.59 -3.42
CA ASP A 6 -15.05 -8.17 -4.71
C ASP A 6 -14.16 -7.62 -5.84
N SER A 7 -13.93 -6.29 -5.84
CA SER A 7 -13.01 -5.67 -6.80
C SER A 7 -11.59 -6.20 -6.68
N ILE A 8 -11.09 -6.42 -5.46
CA ILE A 8 -9.76 -6.98 -5.23
C ILE A 8 -9.65 -8.39 -5.83
N ILE A 9 -10.70 -9.21 -5.74
CA ILE A 9 -10.71 -10.57 -6.31
C ILE A 9 -10.55 -10.51 -7.83
N ASP A 10 -11.35 -9.68 -8.51
CA ASP A 10 -11.30 -9.59 -9.97
C ASP A 10 -10.01 -8.95 -10.48
N LEU A 11 -9.53 -7.90 -9.79
CA LEU A 11 -8.24 -7.29 -10.11
C LEU A 11 -7.08 -8.24 -9.84
N THR A 12 -7.20 -9.14 -8.86
CA THR A 12 -6.17 -10.15 -8.59
C THR A 12 -6.04 -11.13 -9.73
N LYS A 13 -7.15 -11.65 -10.27
CA LYS A 13 -7.11 -12.50 -11.47
C LYS A 13 -6.43 -11.79 -12.65
N LEU A 14 -6.69 -10.48 -12.80
CA LEU A 14 -6.07 -9.69 -13.85
C LEU A 14 -4.57 -9.50 -13.62
N VAL A 15 -4.12 -9.24 -12.39
CA VAL A 15 -2.68 -9.18 -12.07
C VAL A 15 -2.01 -10.54 -12.25
N ASP A 16 -2.68 -11.65 -11.92
CA ASP A 16 -2.12 -13.00 -12.10
C ASP A 16 -1.89 -13.33 -13.58
N SER A 17 -2.80 -12.88 -14.46
CA SER A 17 -2.66 -13.04 -15.91
C SER A 17 -1.73 -11.99 -16.53
N GLU A 18 -1.75 -10.76 -16.02
CA GLU A 18 -1.00 -9.61 -16.53
C GLU A 18 -0.34 -8.85 -15.38
N PRO A 19 0.84 -9.31 -14.92
CA PRO A 19 1.46 -8.80 -13.69
C PRO A 19 1.80 -7.31 -13.72
N ASN A 20 1.96 -6.73 -14.91
CA ASN A 20 2.32 -5.33 -15.11
C ASN A 20 1.15 -4.50 -15.64
N ASN A 21 -0.08 -5.02 -15.56
CA ASN A 21 -1.28 -4.28 -15.95
C ASN A 21 -1.46 -3.08 -15.02
N LYS A 22 -1.18 -1.88 -15.55
CA LYS A 22 -1.19 -0.62 -14.79
C LYS A 22 -2.56 -0.32 -14.18
N PHE A 23 -3.64 -0.64 -14.89
CA PHE A 23 -5.00 -0.46 -14.40
C PHE A 23 -5.24 -1.36 -13.19
N ALA A 24 -4.88 -2.64 -13.30
CA ALA A 24 -5.05 -3.60 -12.22
C ALA A 24 -4.28 -3.20 -10.96
N LEU A 25 -2.99 -2.85 -11.12
CA LEU A 25 -2.14 -2.40 -10.01
C LEU A 25 -2.67 -1.12 -9.35
N ARG A 26 -3.15 -0.16 -10.15
CA ARG A 26 -3.69 1.10 -9.65
C ARG A 26 -4.91 0.90 -8.76
N TYR A 27 -5.92 0.21 -9.29
CA TYR A 27 -7.20 0.07 -8.60
C TYR A 27 -7.13 -0.95 -7.48
N ARG A 28 -6.28 -1.98 -7.58
CA ARG A 28 -6.11 -2.94 -6.50
C ARG A 28 -5.32 -2.33 -5.34
N GLY A 29 -4.29 -1.54 -5.64
CA GLY A 29 -3.56 -0.75 -4.65
C GLY A 29 -4.46 0.24 -3.92
N GLU A 30 -5.31 0.98 -4.64
CA GLU A 30 -6.31 1.89 -4.04
C GLU A 30 -7.35 1.14 -3.21
N ALA A 31 -7.89 0.03 -3.72
CA ALA A 31 -8.86 -0.76 -2.97
C ALA A 31 -8.26 -1.30 -1.67
N TYR A 32 -7.01 -1.79 -1.69
CA TYR A 32 -6.29 -2.20 -0.49
C TYR A 32 -6.09 -1.04 0.50
N TYR A 33 -5.74 0.14 0.02
CA TYR A 33 -5.62 1.35 0.85
C TYR A 33 -6.96 1.68 1.53
N LEU A 34 -8.07 1.65 0.79
CA LEU A 34 -9.40 2.00 1.30
C LEU A 34 -9.96 1.00 2.33
N ILE A 35 -9.41 -0.21 2.40
CA ILE A 35 -9.73 -1.20 3.43
C ILE A 35 -8.60 -1.37 4.45
N GLU A 36 -7.71 -0.39 4.54
CA GLU A 36 -6.62 -0.28 5.52
C GLU A 36 -5.56 -1.41 5.42
N ARG A 37 -5.51 -2.11 4.28
CA ARG A 37 -4.46 -3.09 3.95
C ARG A 37 -3.27 -2.39 3.30
N TYR A 38 -2.63 -1.51 4.08
CA TYR A 38 -1.60 -0.61 3.57
C TYR A 38 -0.36 -1.32 3.00
N LYS A 39 0.03 -2.47 3.58
CA LYS A 39 1.18 -3.25 3.08
C LYS A 39 0.95 -3.75 1.66
N GLU A 40 -0.23 -4.30 1.39
CA GLU A 40 -0.63 -4.78 0.07
C GLU A 40 -0.79 -3.62 -0.91
N ALA A 41 -1.35 -2.48 -0.45
CA ALA A 41 -1.42 -1.26 -1.24
C ALA A 41 -0.02 -0.78 -1.68
N ILE A 42 0.94 -0.74 -0.75
CA ILE A 42 2.33 -0.34 -1.03
C ILE A 42 2.95 -1.22 -2.11
N ILE A 43 2.74 -2.54 -2.07
CA ILE A 43 3.30 -3.47 -3.06
C ILE A 43 2.81 -3.13 -4.48
N ASP A 44 1.49 -3.01 -4.66
CA ASP A 44 0.90 -2.74 -5.97
C ASP A 44 1.24 -1.33 -6.48
N LEU A 45 1.19 -0.34 -5.60
CA LEU A 45 1.49 1.05 -5.94
C LEU A 45 2.98 1.27 -6.24
N THR A 46 3.88 0.57 -5.54
CA THR A 46 5.33 0.59 -5.85
C THR A 46 5.58 -0.01 -7.22
N LYS A 47 4.90 -1.11 -7.56
CA LYS A 47 5.01 -1.71 -8.89
C LYS A 47 4.47 -0.77 -9.97
N LEU A 48 3.34 -0.10 -9.72
CA LEU A 48 2.82 0.93 -10.63
C LEU A 48 3.80 2.09 -10.78
N PHE A 49 4.41 2.57 -9.70
CA PHE A 49 5.41 3.63 -9.73
C PHE A 49 6.64 3.24 -10.54
N ASN A 50 7.13 2.01 -10.40
CA ASN A 50 8.26 1.52 -11.21
C ASN A 50 7.95 1.50 -12.73
N ILE A 51 6.68 1.31 -13.11
CA ILE A 51 6.24 1.36 -14.51
C ILE A 51 5.96 2.80 -14.96
N GLU A 52 5.38 3.62 -14.09
CA GLU A 52 5.06 5.03 -14.31
C GLU A 52 5.66 5.92 -13.21
N PRO A 53 6.97 6.24 -13.27
CA PRO A 53 7.66 6.99 -12.21
C PRO A 53 7.13 8.40 -11.96
N ASN A 54 6.36 8.95 -12.90
CA ASN A 54 5.73 10.27 -12.79
C ASN A 54 4.23 10.17 -12.43
N SER A 55 3.76 9.01 -12.01
CA SER A 55 2.37 8.81 -11.57
C SER A 55 2.13 9.53 -10.25
N LYS A 56 1.54 10.72 -10.33
CA LYS A 56 1.08 11.50 -9.16
C LYS A 56 0.17 10.69 -8.24
N PHE A 57 -0.59 9.76 -8.82
CA PHE A 57 -1.46 8.85 -8.09
C PHE A 57 -0.65 7.86 -7.25
N ALA A 58 0.32 7.18 -7.85
CA ALA A 58 1.17 6.24 -7.14
C ALA A 58 1.95 6.95 -6.02
N LEU A 59 2.55 8.11 -6.32
CA LEU A 59 3.27 8.92 -5.32
C LEU A 59 2.39 9.32 -4.14
N ARG A 60 1.19 9.82 -4.40
CA ARG A 60 0.26 10.24 -3.34
C ARG A 60 -0.12 9.08 -2.43
N TYR A 61 -0.63 7.98 -2.98
CA TYR A 61 -1.08 6.86 -2.17
C TYR A 61 0.06 6.10 -1.50
N LEU A 62 1.27 6.06 -2.10
CA LEU A 62 2.46 5.52 -1.43
C LEU A 62 2.82 6.35 -0.20
N GLY A 63 2.92 7.67 -0.34
CA GLY A 63 3.23 8.56 0.79
C GLY A 63 2.22 8.42 1.93
N GLU A 64 0.93 8.42 1.60
CA GLU A 64 -0.15 8.22 2.59
C GLU A 64 -0.07 6.83 3.25
N ALA A 65 0.13 5.76 2.47
CA ALA A 65 0.20 4.39 3.00
C ALA A 65 1.44 4.15 3.90
N TYR A 66 2.59 4.72 3.54
CA TYR A 66 3.80 4.64 4.37
C TYR A 66 3.62 5.40 5.68
N HIS A 67 3.07 6.62 5.62
CA HIS A 67 2.79 7.43 6.81
C HIS A 67 1.85 6.71 7.80
N LEU A 68 0.74 6.14 7.30
CA LEU A 68 -0.21 5.41 8.14
C LEU A 68 0.39 4.12 8.73
N THR A 69 1.30 3.47 7.99
CA THR A 69 2.01 2.28 8.51
C THR A 69 2.99 2.67 9.62
N GLU A 70 3.71 3.78 9.46
CA GLU A 70 4.63 4.32 10.47
C GLU A 70 3.87 4.75 11.73
N GLU A 71 2.77 5.49 11.60
CA GLU A 71 1.92 5.88 12.73
C GLU A 71 1.40 4.66 13.50
N ALA A 72 0.93 3.62 12.80
CA ALA A 72 0.46 2.40 13.42
C ALA A 72 1.56 1.68 14.23
N ILE A 73 2.80 1.69 13.74
CA ILE A 73 3.95 1.13 14.47
C ILE A 73 4.26 1.95 15.71
N ILE A 74 4.30 3.28 15.59
CA ILE A 74 4.57 4.19 16.71
C ILE A 74 3.52 4.03 17.81
N ASP A 75 2.24 3.99 17.46
CA ASP A 75 1.17 3.85 18.44
C ASP A 75 1.19 2.48 19.12
N LEU A 76 1.53 1.42 18.38
CA LEU A 76 1.75 0.10 18.98
C LEU A 76 2.96 0.10 19.93
N ALA A 77 4.06 0.76 19.57
CA ALA A 77 5.25 0.87 20.41
C ALA A 77 4.95 1.59 21.73
N LYS A 78 4.19 2.69 21.67
CA LYS A 78 3.70 3.41 22.88
C LYS A 78 2.84 2.51 23.77
N LEU A 79 1.92 1.74 23.19
CA LEU A 79 1.06 0.80 23.94
C LEU A 79 1.89 -0.28 24.66
N LEU A 80 3.01 -0.67 24.08
CA LEU A 80 3.92 -1.68 24.63
C LEU A 80 5.04 -1.08 25.50
N CYS A 81 5.06 0.25 25.71
CA CYS A 81 6.10 0.98 26.42
C CYS A 81 7.51 0.77 25.86
N ILE A 82 7.64 0.73 24.53
CA ILE A 82 8.93 0.58 23.84
C ILE A 82 9.27 1.89 23.11
N GLU A 83 10.55 2.30 23.18
CA GLU A 83 11.03 3.52 22.52
C GLU A 83 10.92 3.38 20.99
N PRO A 84 10.33 4.35 20.26
CA PRO A 84 10.15 4.28 18.80
C PRO A 84 11.47 4.14 18.00
N SER A 85 12.59 4.57 18.59
CA SER A 85 13.92 4.50 17.97
C SER A 85 14.40 3.08 17.67
N ASP A 86 13.79 2.06 18.29
CA ASP A 86 14.20 0.66 18.11
C ASP A 86 13.59 0.02 16.84
N TYR A 87 12.65 0.69 16.15
CA TYR A 87 11.88 0.12 15.04
C TYR A 87 11.96 0.91 13.72
N ILE A 88 12.37 2.18 13.76
CA ILE A 88 12.57 2.99 12.56
C ILE A 88 13.99 2.75 12.07
N ASP A 89 14.15 1.82 11.12
CA ASP A 89 15.40 1.71 10.36
C ASP A 89 15.46 2.91 9.41
N GLU A 90 16.30 3.89 9.73
CA GLU A 90 16.50 5.12 8.93
C GLU A 90 17.19 4.85 7.57
N SER A 91 17.41 3.59 7.16
CA SER A 91 17.95 3.25 5.85
C SER A 91 16.88 3.20 4.75
N LEU A 92 16.41 4.38 4.33
CA LEU A 92 15.73 4.60 3.05
C LEU A 92 16.51 5.62 2.20
#